data_AF-A0A3N5PZA5-F1
#
_entry.id   AF-A0A3N5PZA5-F1
#
_cell.length_a   1.000
_cell.length_b   1.000
_cell.length_c   1.000
_cell.angle_alpha   90.00
_cell.angle_beta   90.00
_cell.angle_gamma   90.00
#
_symmetry.space_group_name_H-M   'P 1'
#
loop_
_entity.id
_entity.type
_entity.pdbx_description
1 polymer ?
#
loop_
_entity_poly.entity_id
_entity_poly.type
_entity_poly.pdbx_seq_one_letter_code
_entity_poly.pdbx_strand_id
1 'polypeptide(L)' 'MEPTRISPSEVLKQTKAGKTLLVCAYPDEATCNKMRLPTAISRTQLQAMTPELEKDQEIIFYCA' A
#
# COMPACT_ATOMS: atom_id res chain seq x y z
N MET A 1 6.74 -18.70 -1.48
CA MET A 1 6.71 -17.81 -2.64
C MET A 1 6.98 -16.41 -2.11
N GLU A 2 8.05 -15.76 -2.56
CA GLU A 2 8.38 -14.40 -2.12
C GLU A 2 7.59 -13.37 -2.94
N PRO A 3 7.23 -12.21 -2.37
CA PRO A 3 6.54 -11.16 -3.11
C PRO A 3 7.45 -10.55 -4.17
N THR A 4 6.88 -10.26 -5.35
CA THR A 4 7.57 -9.53 -6.41
C THR A 4 7.91 -8.12 -5.92
N ARG A 5 9.19 -7.75 -6.03
CA ARG A 5 9.68 -6.43 -5.63
C ARG A 5 9.56 -5.43 -6.78
N ILE A 6 9.31 -4.17 -6.43
CA ILE A 6 9.16 -3.05 -7.36
C ILE A 6 9.93 -1.83 -6.82
N SER A 7 10.44 -0.99 -7.72
CA SER A 7 11.21 0.19 -7.32
C SER A 7 10.32 1.29 -6.72
N PRO A 8 10.77 2.03 -5.68
CA PRO A 8 10.00 3.11 -5.08
C PRO A 8 9.57 4.20 -6.07
N SER A 9 10.42 4.51 -7.05
CA SER A 9 10.14 5.50 -8.09
C SER A 9 8.96 5.09 -8.97
N GLU A 10 8.89 3.81 -9.34
CA GLU A 10 7.79 3.28 -10.14
C GLU A 10 6.50 3.24 -9.32
N VAL A 11 6.55 2.78 -8.07
CA VAL A 11 5.40 2.79 -7.14
C VAL A 11 4.83 4.20 -7.01
N LEU A 12 5.68 5.21 -6.78
CA LEU A 12 5.23 6.60 -6.64
C LEU A 12 4.52 7.13 -7.89
N LYS A 13 4.97 6.73 -9.08
CA LYS A 13 4.33 7.11 -10.35
C LYS A 13 2.95 6.46 -10.47
N GLN A 14 2.84 5.18 -10.13
CA GLN A 14 1.60 4.42 -10.27
C GLN A 14 0.54 4.82 -9.23
N THR A 15 0.94 5.07 -7.97
CA THR A 15 0.02 5.51 -6.92
C THR A 15 -0.53 6.90 -7.18
N LYS A 16 0.32 7.83 -7.66
CA LYS A 16 -0.13 9.17 -8.07
C LYS A 16 -1.08 9.14 -9.26
N ALA A 17 -0.97 8.13 -10.13
CA ALA A 17 -1.88 7.93 -11.24
C ALA A 17 -3.18 7.18 -10.84
N GLY A 18 -3.35 6.83 -9.56
CA GLY A 18 -4.51 6.08 -9.06
C GLY A 18 -4.59 4.64 -9.55
N LYS A 19 -3.48 4.08 -10.08
CA LYS A 19 -3.44 2.74 -10.65
C LYS A 19 -3.25 1.64 -9.61
N THR A 20 -2.57 1.97 -8.51
CA THR A 20 -2.16 1.00 -7.49
C THR A 20 -2.41 1.54 -6.10
N LEU A 21 -2.69 0.63 -5.16
CA LEU A 21 -2.78 0.96 -3.75
C LEU A 21 -1.44 0.71 -3.08
N LEU A 22 -0.89 1.74 -2.46
CA LEU A 22 0.28 1.61 -1.60
C LEU A 22 -0.16 1.41 -0.16
N VAL A 23 0.28 0.31 0.44
CA VAL A 23 -0.13 -0.11 1.78
C VAL A 23 1.07 -0.11 2.70
N CYS A 24 0.94 0.67 3.75
CA CYS A 24 1.87 0.70 4.86
C CYS A 24 1.70 -0.58 5.70
N ALA A 25 2.68 -1.47 5.61
CA ALA A 25 2.64 -2.83 6.14
C ALA A 25 3.43 -3.00 7.45
N TYR A 26 3.78 -1.90 8.12
CA TYR A 26 4.37 -1.95 9.46
C TYR A 26 3.47 -2.77 10.41
N PRO A 27 4.07 -3.50 11.37
CA PRO A 27 3.33 -4.43 12.21
C PRO A 27 2.31 -3.71 13.12
N ASP A 28 2.60 -2.48 13.53
CA ASP A 28 1.72 -1.67 14.35
C ASP A 28 1.22 -0.40 13.64
N GLU A 29 -0.02 -0.03 13.93
CA GLU A 29 -0.68 1.11 13.31
C GLU A 29 -0.07 2.45 13.76
N ALA A 30 0.52 2.52 14.96
CA ALA A 30 1.14 3.74 15.46
C ALA A 30 2.41 4.10 14.67
N THR A 31 3.26 3.12 14.37
CA THR A 31 4.42 3.26 13.49
C THR A 31 3.98 3.62 12.10
N CYS A 32 2.96 2.93 11.59
CA CYS A 32 2.41 3.25 10.29
C CYS A 32 1.96 4.72 10.22
N ASN A 33 1.20 5.21 11.21
CA ASN A 33 0.73 6.59 11.24
C ASN A 33 1.86 7.63 11.28
N LYS A 34 2.99 7.32 11.92
CA LYS A 34 4.17 8.19 11.96
C LYS A 34 5.00 8.15 10.68
N MET A 35 5.12 6.97 10.07
CA MET A 35 6.00 6.69 8.93
C MET A 35 5.24 6.61 7.60
N ARG A 36 3.96 6.99 7.59
CA ARG A 36 3.09 6.82 6.42
C ARG A 36 3.56 7.70 5.29
N LEU A 37 3.76 7.11 4.12
CA LEU A 37 4.02 7.87 2.91
C LEU A 37 2.72 8.59 2.47
N PRO A 38 2.79 9.80 1.89
CA PRO A 38 1.60 10.61 1.62
C PRO A 38 0.49 9.96 0.77
N THR A 39 0.83 9.00 -0.09
CA THR A 39 -0.13 8.28 -0.95
C THR A 39 -0.52 6.91 -0.40
N ALA A 40 -0.03 6.55 0.78
CA ALA A 40 -0.24 5.23 1.36
C ALA A 40 -1.47 5.19 2.28
N ILE A 41 -2.13 4.05 2.28
CA ILE A 41 -3.19 3.68 3.23
C ILE A 41 -2.65 2.72 4.30
N SER A 42 -3.31 2.66 5.45
CA SER A 42 -2.98 1.66 6.49
C SER A 42 -3.57 0.29 6.13
N ARG A 43 -3.08 -0.77 6.78
CA ARG A 43 -3.68 -2.11 6.68
C ARG A 43 -5.16 -2.13 7.11
N THR A 44 -5.50 -1.37 8.14
CA THR A 44 -6.88 -1.21 8.62
C THR A 44 -7.77 -0.61 7.55
N GLN A 45 -7.28 0.42 6.84
CA GLN A 45 -8.00 1.04 5.72
C GLN A 45 -8.18 0.06 4.56
N LEU A 46 -7.14 -0.71 4.20
CA LEU A 46 -7.25 -1.73 3.17
C LEU A 46 -8.31 -2.80 3.53
N GLN A 47 -8.33 -3.27 4.77
CA GLN A 47 -9.34 -4.23 5.23
C GLN A 47 -10.76 -3.68 5.12
N ALA A 48 -10.96 -2.41 5.47
CA ALA A 48 -12.26 -1.75 5.32
C ALA A 48 -12.71 -1.65 3.85
N MET A 49 -11.77 -1.43 2.92
CA MET A 49 -12.03 -1.33 1.47
C MET A 49 -12.13 -2.69 0.78
N THR A 50 -11.74 -3.79 1.43
CA THR A 50 -11.67 -5.13 0.82
C THR A 50 -12.99 -5.58 0.16
N PRO A 51 -14.19 -5.27 0.68
CA PRO A 51 -15.44 -5.64 0.03
C PRO A 51 -15.70 -4.91 -1.31
N GLU A 52 -15.08 -3.75 -1.51
CA GLU A 52 -15.29 -2.86 -2.67
C GLU A 52 -14.12 -2.93 -3.67
N LEU A 53 -13.11 -3.74 -3.36
CA LEU A 53 -11.88 -3.85 -4.14
C LEU A 53 -12.07 -4.79 -5.34
N GLU A 54 -11.80 -4.25 -6.53
CA GLU A 54 -11.71 -5.05 -7.75
C GLU A 54 -10.56 -6.07 -7.64
N LYS A 55 -10.75 -7.26 -8.21
CA LYS A 55 -9.80 -8.37 -8.07
C LYS A 55 -8.46 -8.13 -8.76
N ASP A 56 -8.44 -7.25 -9.75
CA ASP A 56 -7.28 -6.83 -10.51
C ASP A 56 -6.59 -5.59 -9.93
N GLN A 57 -7.11 -5.02 -8.83
CA GLN A 57 -6.47 -3.92 -8.15
C GLN A 57 -5.11 -4.36 -7.61
N GLU A 58 -4.03 -3.79 -8.17
CA GLU A 58 -2.69 -4.04 -7.67
C GLU A 58 -2.49 -3.38 -6.30
N ILE A 59 -1.96 -4.15 -5.36
CA ILE A 59 -1.67 -3.74 -3.98
C ILE A 59 -0.19 -3.94 -3.72
N ILE A 60 0.49 -2.87 -3.33
CA ILE A 60 1.93 -2.87 -3.03
C ILE A 60 2.11 -2.62 -1.54
N PHE A 61 2.78 -3.55 -0.85
CA PHE A 61 3.09 -3.43 0.57
C PHE A 61 4.51 -2.89 0.76
N TYR A 62 4.68 -1.98 1.72
CA TYR A 62 6.00 -1.53 2.17
C TYR A 62 6.15 -1.60 3.68
N CYS A 63 7.34 -1.97 4.14
CA CYS A 63 7.76 -2.03 5.54
C CYS A 63 9.27 -1.78 5.63
N ALA A 64 9.81 -1.77 6.85
CA ALA A 64 11.26 -1.71 7.11
C ALA A 64 11.83 -3.11 7.32
#